data_AF-G6EDF9-F1
#
_entry.id   AF-G6EDF9-F1
#
_cell.length_a   1.000
_cell.length_b   1.000
_cell.length_c   1.000
_cell.angle_alpha   90.00
_cell.angle_beta   90.00
_cell.angle_gamma   90.00
#
_symmetry.space_group_name_H-M   'P 1'
#
loop_
_entity.id
_entity.type
_entity.pdbx_description
1 polymer ?
#
loop_
_entity_poly.entity_id
_entity_poly.type
_entity_poly.pdbx_seq_one_letter_code
_entity_poly.pdbx_strand_id
1 'polypeptide(L)'
;MQVRNSWVVRPGGEAQPFYDKAEFEEAKKRAGGIEKWIEEQLKGTSVTVVLFGAETYDREWVRHEIKRSYELGKGLLAIDIHSVKDPQLGIDRQGTNPLSYFTIKQNGRDVPLSNLYGAYDWVRDNGYVNMPAWIETAAKAAGR
;
A
#
# COMPACT_ATOMS: atom_id res chain seq x y z
N MET A 1 12.52 -9.43 13.24
CA MET A 1 11.89 -8.48 12.31
C MET A 1 10.61 -9.13 11.81
N GLN A 2 9.44 -8.65 12.27
CA GLN A 2 8.17 -9.27 11.91
C GLN A 2 7.62 -8.55 10.68
N VAL A 3 7.74 -9.18 9.51
CA VAL A 3 6.96 -8.77 8.34
C VAL A 3 5.54 -9.29 8.58
N ARG A 4 4.59 -8.40 8.89
CA ARG A 4 3.18 -8.76 8.83
C ARG A 4 2.83 -8.92 7.35
N ASN A 5 2.92 -10.15 6.87
CA ASN A 5 2.44 -10.52 5.55
C ASN A 5 0.91 -10.35 5.54
N SER A 6 0.37 -9.27 4.97
CA SER A 6 -1.02 -9.27 4.48
C SER A 6 -1.15 -10.10 3.17
N TRP A 7 -0.28 -11.10 3.02
CA TRP A 7 -0.01 -11.82 1.79
C TRP A 7 -0.55 -13.24 1.88
N VAL A 8 -1.86 -13.35 1.68
CA VAL A 8 -2.46 -14.58 1.17
C VAL A 8 -3.43 -14.16 0.06
N VAL A 9 -2.93 -13.99 -1.16
CA VAL A 9 -3.76 -14.23 -2.34
C VAL A 9 -4.09 -15.71 -2.29
N ARG A 10 -5.29 -16.04 -1.78
CA ARG A 10 -5.79 -17.42 -1.81
C ARG A 10 -5.88 -17.85 -3.28
N PRO A 11 -5.61 -19.12 -3.62
CA PRO A 11 -5.96 -19.65 -4.94
C PRO A 11 -7.48 -19.52 -5.07
N GLY A 12 -7.95 -18.57 -5.86
CA GLY A 12 -9.36 -18.17 -5.90
C GLY A 12 -9.64 -16.74 -6.38
N GLY A 13 -8.62 -15.87 -6.49
CA GLY A 13 -8.78 -14.59 -7.20
C GLY A 13 -9.31 -13.43 -6.36
N GLU A 14 -9.25 -13.50 -5.04
CA GLU A 14 -9.57 -12.33 -4.20
C GLU A 14 -8.30 -11.63 -3.74
N ALA A 15 -7.90 -10.59 -4.48
CA ALA A 15 -7.00 -9.55 -3.97
C ALA A 15 -7.85 -8.56 -3.15
N GLN A 16 -8.37 -8.98 -1.99
CA GLN A 16 -9.06 -8.05 -1.09
C GLN A 16 -8.04 -7.03 -0.56
N PRO A 17 -8.25 -5.72 -0.79
CA PRO A 17 -7.29 -4.69 -0.40
C PRO A 17 -7.33 -4.48 1.11
N PHE A 18 -6.26 -4.91 1.77
CA PHE A 18 -5.75 -4.52 3.10
C PHE A 18 -6.65 -4.61 4.33
N TYR A 19 -7.98 -4.63 4.20
CA TYR A 19 -8.93 -4.81 5.29
C TYR A 19 -10.13 -5.55 4.75
N ASP A 20 -10.55 -6.65 5.37
CA ASP A 20 -11.89 -7.16 5.07
C ASP A 20 -12.90 -6.03 5.35
N LYS A 21 -13.92 -5.88 4.51
CA LYS A 21 -15.01 -4.90 4.71
C LYS A 21 -15.55 -4.99 6.15
N ALA A 22 -15.61 -6.20 6.71
CA ALA A 22 -15.99 -6.43 8.09
C ALA A 22 -15.03 -5.74 9.08
N GLU A 23 -13.70 -5.91 8.94
CA GLU A 23 -12.71 -5.29 9.83
C GLU A 23 -12.74 -3.76 9.74
N PHE A 24 -12.93 -3.21 8.55
CA PHE A 24 -13.05 -1.76 8.36
C PHE A 24 -14.32 -1.19 8.99
N GLU A 25 -15.47 -1.87 8.83
CA GLU A 25 -16.72 -1.49 9.48
C GLU A 25 -16.67 -1.65 11.01
N GLU A 26 -15.92 -2.63 11.52
CA GLU A 26 -15.63 -2.74 12.95
C GLU A 26 -14.72 -1.62 13.45
N ALA A 27 -13.67 -1.25 12.69
CA ALA A 27 -12.76 -0.17 13.06
C ALA A 27 -13.49 1.17 13.25
N LYS A 28 -14.52 1.45 12.44
CA LYS A 28 -15.40 2.63 12.62
C LYS A 28 -16.12 2.66 13.97
N LYS A 29 -16.41 1.49 14.56
CA LYS A 29 -17.17 1.35 15.81
C LYS A 29 -16.30 1.39 17.06
N ARG A 30 -14.96 1.31 16.93
CA ARG A 30 -14.02 1.27 18.06
C ARG A 30 -13.75 2.67 18.62
N ALA A 31 -13.47 2.74 19.92
CA ALA A 31 -13.04 3.98 20.57
C ALA A 31 -11.66 4.43 20.01
N GLY A 32 -11.64 5.59 19.33
CA GLY A 32 -10.48 6.11 18.59
C GLY A 32 -10.55 5.91 17.07
N GLY A 33 -11.58 5.20 16.58
CA GLY A 33 -11.91 5.11 15.16
C GLY A 33 -10.84 4.47 14.27
N ILE A 34 -10.96 4.73 12.96
CA ILE A 34 -10.08 4.17 11.93
C ILE A 34 -8.65 4.68 12.08
N GLU A 35 -8.44 5.95 12.45
CA GLU A 35 -7.11 6.55 12.63
C GLU A 35 -6.28 5.79 13.68
N LYS A 36 -6.81 5.59 14.89
CA LYS A 36 -6.11 4.84 15.93
C LYS A 36 -5.83 3.40 15.51
N TRP A 37 -6.77 2.79 14.79
CA TRP A 37 -6.59 1.44 14.29
C TRP A 37 -5.48 1.35 13.24
N ILE A 38 -5.37 2.32 12.32
CA ILE A 38 -4.24 2.42 11.39
C ILE A 38 -2.92 2.56 12.16
N GLU A 39 -2.86 3.43 13.18
CA GLU A 39 -1.66 3.57 14.02
C GLU A 39 -1.25 2.24 14.68
N GLU A 40 -2.21 1.43 15.12
CA GLU A 40 -1.96 0.11 15.68
C GLU A 40 -1.45 -0.89 14.64
N GLN A 41 -1.93 -0.84 13.41
CA GLN A 41 -1.42 -1.68 12.31
C GLN A 41 -0.01 -1.29 11.89
N LEU A 42 0.30 0.00 11.91
CA LEU A 42 1.63 0.52 11.60
C LEU A 42 2.66 0.21 12.70
N LYS A 43 2.25 -0.08 13.94
CA LYS A 43 3.19 -0.42 15.01
C LYS A 43 3.91 -1.74 14.72
N GLY A 44 5.23 -1.72 14.89
CA GLY A 44 6.09 -2.90 14.69
C GLY A 44 6.39 -3.26 13.23
N THR A 45 5.86 -2.51 12.25
CA THR A 45 6.18 -2.70 10.83
C THR A 45 7.38 -1.86 10.38
N SER A 46 8.14 -2.36 9.40
CA SER A 46 9.25 -1.64 8.78
C SER A 46 8.88 -1.04 7.43
N VAL A 47 7.94 -1.65 6.71
CA VAL A 47 7.55 -1.29 5.34
C VAL A 47 6.03 -1.27 5.24
N THR A 48 5.50 -0.31 4.48
CA THR A 48 4.10 -0.22 4.07
C THR A 48 4.02 -0.46 2.56
N VAL A 49 3.16 -1.39 2.14
CA VAL A 49 2.94 -1.72 0.72
C VAL A 49 1.54 -1.30 0.33
N VAL A 50 1.43 -0.37 -0.62
CA VAL A 50 0.14 0.15 -1.09
C VAL A 50 -0.29 -0.62 -2.33
N LEU A 51 -1.23 -1.55 -2.20
CA LEU A 51 -1.89 -2.15 -3.35
C LEU A 51 -2.96 -1.18 -3.88
N PHE A 52 -2.92 -0.85 -5.16
CA PHE A 52 -3.83 0.16 -5.72
C PHE A 52 -4.46 -0.26 -7.05
N GLY A 53 -5.71 0.15 -7.23
CA GLY A 53 -6.47 0.04 -8.48
C GLY A 53 -7.12 1.39 -8.81
N ALA A 54 -8.10 1.39 -9.71
CA ALA A 54 -8.70 2.60 -10.29
C ALA A 54 -9.15 3.65 -9.26
N GLU A 55 -9.72 3.21 -8.14
CA GLU A 55 -10.34 4.11 -7.14
C GLU A 55 -9.43 4.42 -5.94
N THR A 56 -8.28 3.76 -5.81
CA THR A 56 -7.50 3.79 -4.56
C THR A 56 -6.89 5.17 -4.28
N TYR A 57 -6.56 5.93 -5.33
CA TYR A 57 -5.92 7.24 -5.23
C TYR A 57 -6.73 8.26 -4.39
N ASP A 58 -8.05 8.16 -4.43
CA ASP A 58 -8.97 9.11 -3.76
C ASP A 58 -9.44 8.66 -2.38
N ARG A 59 -9.03 7.47 -1.92
CA ARG A 59 -9.45 6.95 -0.61
C ARG A 59 -8.71 7.67 0.52
N GLU A 60 -9.47 8.40 1.34
CA GLU A 60 -8.96 9.18 2.48
C GLU A 60 -8.05 8.38 3.40
N TRP A 61 -8.48 7.18 3.81
CA TRP A 61 -7.71 6.34 4.74
C TRP A 61 -6.44 5.75 4.12
N VAL A 62 -6.39 5.57 2.79
CA VAL A 62 -5.16 5.21 2.08
C VAL A 62 -4.18 6.37 2.12
N ARG A 63 -4.64 7.61 1.86
CA ARG A 63 -3.82 8.81 2.00
C ARG A 63 -3.30 8.97 3.43
N HIS A 64 -4.14 8.71 4.42
CA HIS A 64 -3.75 8.76 5.83
C HIS A 64 -2.64 7.75 6.14
N GLU A 65 -2.79 6.48 5.74
CA GLU A 65 -1.78 5.44 5.98
C GLU A 65 -0.44 5.75 5.29
N ILE A 66 -0.46 6.26 4.06
CA ILE A 66 0.75 6.69 3.33
C ILE A 66 1.44 7.83 4.08
N LYS A 67 0.69 8.86 4.46
CA LYS A 67 1.22 10.02 5.19
C LYS A 67 1.89 9.56 6.49
N ARG A 68 1.20 8.75 7.29
CA ARG A 68 1.72 8.24 8.56
C ARG A 68 2.93 7.34 8.37
N SER A 69 2.93 6.48 7.35
CA SER A 69 4.08 5.64 7.04
C SER A 69 5.32 6.45 6.66
N TYR A 70 5.14 7.52 5.88
CA TYR A 70 6.19 8.47 5.54
C TYR A 70 6.72 9.19 6.79
N GLU A 71 5.83 9.75 7.62
CA GLU A 71 6.20 10.45 8.86
C GLU A 71 6.92 9.54 9.88
N LEU A 72 6.60 8.26 9.90
CA LEU A 72 7.25 7.26 10.74
C LEU A 72 8.57 6.73 10.16
N GLY A 73 9.02 7.23 9.00
CA GLY A 73 10.26 6.78 8.35
C GLY A 73 10.23 5.29 8.03
N LYS A 74 9.11 4.79 7.51
CA LYS A 74 8.98 3.41 7.03
C LYS A 74 9.40 3.32 5.57
N GLY A 75 9.80 2.13 5.14
CA GLY A 75 9.85 1.82 3.72
C GLY A 75 8.45 1.95 3.13
N LEU A 76 8.35 2.48 1.91
CA LEU A 76 7.10 2.58 1.17
C LEU A 76 7.31 2.00 -0.23
N LEU A 77 6.30 1.31 -0.74
CA LEU A 77 6.20 0.96 -2.15
C LEU A 77 4.74 0.84 -2.57
N ALA A 78 4.46 1.05 -3.85
CA ALA A 78 3.14 0.91 -4.44
C ALA A 78 3.12 -0.24 -5.45
N ILE A 79 2.02 -1.00 -5.48
CA ILE A 79 1.83 -2.09 -6.44
C ILE A 79 0.46 -1.93 -7.09
N ASP A 80 0.46 -1.77 -8.40
CA ASP A 80 -0.73 -1.72 -9.22
C ASP A 80 -1.31 -3.14 -9.38
N ILE A 81 -2.59 -3.30 -9.08
CA ILE A 81 -3.30 -4.58 -9.18
C ILE A 81 -4.38 -4.58 -10.26
N HIS A 82 -4.49 -3.56 -11.12
CA HIS A 82 -5.56 -3.49 -12.15
C HIS A 82 -5.55 -4.68 -13.13
N SER A 83 -4.36 -5.24 -13.38
CA SER A 83 -4.19 -6.38 -14.28
C SER A 83 -4.53 -7.73 -13.64
N VAL A 84 -4.81 -7.77 -12.33
CA VAL A 84 -5.30 -8.98 -11.66
C VAL A 84 -6.72 -9.25 -12.17
N LYS A 85 -6.90 -10.41 -12.81
CA LYS A 85 -8.21 -10.82 -13.31
C LYS A 85 -9.13 -11.17 -12.15
N ASP A 86 -10.24 -10.46 -12.06
CA ASP A 86 -11.41 -10.89 -11.33
C ASP A 86 -12.17 -11.94 -12.18
N PRO A 87 -12.48 -13.13 -11.63
CA PRO A 87 -13.19 -14.19 -12.37
C PRO A 87 -14.56 -13.79 -12.92
N GLN A 88 -15.21 -12.77 -12.34
CA GLN A 88 -16.55 -12.30 -12.71
C GLN A 88 -16.50 -11.01 -13.53
N LEU A 89 -15.55 -10.12 -13.25
CA LEU A 89 -15.51 -8.75 -13.78
C LEU A 89 -14.39 -8.50 -14.81
N GLY A 90 -13.44 -9.41 -14.96
CA GLY A 90 -12.31 -9.25 -15.87
C GLY A 90 -11.16 -8.42 -15.26
N ILE A 91 -10.43 -7.66 -16.09
CA ILE A 91 -9.38 -6.74 -15.62
C ILE A 91 -9.98 -5.35 -15.41
N ASP A 92 -9.46 -4.62 -14.44
CA ASP A 92 -9.88 -3.25 -14.15
C ASP A 92 -9.04 -2.22 -14.92
N ARG A 93 -9.44 -0.95 -14.86
CA ARG A 93 -8.65 0.17 -15.37
C ARG A 93 -7.48 0.46 -14.44
N GLN A 94 -6.34 0.81 -15.03
CA GLN A 94 -5.18 1.26 -14.28
C GLN A 94 -5.53 2.53 -13.47
N GLY A 95 -5.21 2.52 -12.18
CA GLY A 95 -5.38 3.65 -11.29
C GLY A 95 -4.17 4.57 -11.24
N THR A 96 -4.36 5.77 -10.67
CA THR A 96 -3.25 6.68 -10.38
C THR A 96 -2.46 6.19 -9.17
N ASN A 97 -1.13 6.18 -9.24
CA ASN A 97 -0.28 5.80 -8.11
C ASN A 97 -0.55 6.70 -6.89
N PRO A 98 -1.04 6.16 -5.75
CA PRO A 98 -1.39 6.96 -4.57
C PRO A 98 -0.22 7.73 -3.95
N LEU A 99 1.02 7.29 -4.15
CA LEU A 99 2.21 8.00 -3.66
C LEU A 99 2.43 9.33 -4.38
N SER A 100 1.85 9.53 -5.57
CA SER A 100 1.93 10.82 -6.29
C SER A 100 1.11 11.94 -5.63
N TYR A 101 0.22 11.60 -4.69
CA TYR A 101 -0.60 12.57 -3.97
C TYR A 101 0.25 13.48 -3.06
N PHE A 102 1.32 12.93 -2.48
CA PHE A 102 2.17 13.66 -1.54
C PHE A 102 3.45 14.12 -2.21
N THR A 103 3.86 15.35 -1.89
CA THR A 103 5.13 15.93 -2.34
C THR A 103 5.97 16.37 -1.15
N ILE A 104 7.28 16.32 -1.31
CA ILE A 104 8.25 16.80 -0.33
C ILE A 104 9.18 17.82 -0.97
N LYS A 105 9.70 18.76 -0.19
CA LYS A 105 10.69 19.72 -0.66
C LYS A 105 12.07 19.07 -0.70
N GLN A 106 12.66 18.93 -1.88
CA GLN A 106 14.07 18.59 -2.06
C GLN A 106 14.74 19.66 -2.94
N ASN A 107 15.82 20.27 -2.43
CA ASN A 107 16.57 21.32 -3.14
C ASN A 107 15.67 22.45 -3.69
N GLY A 108 14.67 22.86 -2.89
CA GLY A 108 13.71 23.92 -3.24
C GLY A 108 12.61 23.50 -4.23
N ARG A 109 12.57 22.24 -4.67
CA ARG A 109 11.55 21.71 -5.59
C ARG A 109 10.60 20.75 -4.89
N ASP A 110 9.35 20.73 -5.30
CA ASP A 110 8.39 19.71 -4.88
C ASP A 110 8.65 18.42 -5.66
N VAL A 111 8.93 17.34 -4.93
CA VAL A 111 9.17 16.00 -5.48
C VAL A 111 8.09 15.07 -4.95
N PRO A 112 7.31 14.41 -5.81
CA PRO A 112 6.27 13.49 -5.36
C PRO A 112 6.88 12.23 -4.75
N LEU A 113 6.21 11.62 -3.78
CA LEU A 113 6.71 10.39 -3.15
C LEU A 113 6.82 9.24 -4.17
N SER A 114 6.00 9.24 -5.23
CA SER A 114 6.12 8.28 -6.34
C SER A 114 7.46 8.30 -7.05
N ASN A 115 8.25 9.38 -6.94
CA ASN A 115 9.59 9.46 -7.51
C ASN A 115 10.68 8.96 -6.55
N LEU A 116 10.33 8.77 -5.28
CA LEU A 116 11.26 8.42 -4.19
C LEU A 116 11.13 6.95 -3.77
N TYR A 117 9.96 6.36 -3.99
CA TYR A 117 9.63 4.99 -3.59
C TYR A 117 9.32 4.11 -4.80
N GLY A 118 9.53 2.80 -4.64
CA GLY A 118 9.28 1.83 -5.70
C GLY A 118 7.79 1.74 -6.07
N ALA A 119 7.54 1.63 -7.38
CA ALA A 119 6.21 1.38 -7.93
C ALA A 119 6.29 0.22 -8.94
N TYR A 120 5.39 -0.75 -8.81
CA TYR A 120 5.40 -1.99 -9.60
C TYR A 120 3.99 -2.31 -10.08
N ASP A 121 3.87 -3.19 -11.07
CA ASP A 121 2.62 -3.82 -11.49
C ASP A 121 2.65 -5.30 -11.11
N TRP A 122 1.61 -5.74 -10.40
CA TRP A 122 1.53 -7.09 -9.85
C TRP A 122 1.69 -8.18 -10.91
N VAL A 123 1.08 -8.00 -12.09
CA VAL A 123 1.05 -9.02 -13.14
C VAL A 123 2.26 -8.85 -14.06
N ARG A 124 2.52 -7.63 -14.52
CA ARG A 124 3.59 -7.35 -15.50
C ARG A 124 4.98 -7.58 -14.91
N ASP A 125 5.15 -7.29 -13.63
CA ASP A 125 6.45 -7.41 -12.95
C ASP A 125 6.59 -8.72 -12.16
N ASN A 126 5.71 -9.71 -12.39
CA ASN A 126 5.73 -11.03 -11.72
C ASN A 126 5.77 -10.90 -10.18
N GLY A 127 4.79 -10.18 -9.63
CA GLY A 127 4.74 -9.84 -8.21
C GLY A 127 4.78 -11.04 -7.28
N TYR A 128 4.23 -12.19 -7.69
CA TYR A 128 4.26 -13.42 -6.88
C TYR A 128 5.69 -13.84 -6.52
N VAL A 129 6.61 -13.68 -7.48
CA VAL A 129 8.02 -14.02 -7.29
C VAL A 129 8.81 -12.84 -6.71
N ASN A 130 8.54 -11.62 -7.17
CA ASN A 130 9.42 -10.48 -6.94
C ASN A 130 9.07 -9.63 -5.71
N MET A 131 7.86 -9.76 -5.17
CA MET A 131 7.43 -8.92 -4.05
C MET A 131 8.31 -8.99 -2.79
N PRO A 132 8.82 -10.16 -2.35
CA PRO A 132 9.75 -10.21 -1.23
C PRO A 132 10.99 -9.33 -1.45
N ALA A 133 11.54 -9.30 -2.67
CA ALA A 133 12.69 -8.48 -3.01
C ALA A 133 12.35 -6.98 -3.04
N TRP A 134 11.15 -6.60 -3.50
CA TRP A 134 10.68 -5.22 -3.46
C TRP A 134 10.54 -4.70 -2.03
N ILE A 135 9.98 -5.52 -1.14
CA ILE A 135 9.85 -5.20 0.29
C ILE A 135 11.23 -5.03 0.92
N GLU A 136 12.15 -5.96 0.66
CA GLU A 136 13.52 -5.87 1.19
C GLU A 136 14.23 -4.61 0.70
N THR A 137 14.07 -4.26 -0.58
CA THR A 137 14.62 -3.03 -1.15
C THR A 137 14.07 -1.79 -0.46
N ALA A 138 12.75 -1.73 -0.24
CA ALA A 138 12.12 -0.62 0.47
C ALA A 138 12.54 -0.53 1.94
N ALA A 139 12.72 -1.65 2.62
CA ALA A 139 13.21 -1.70 4.00
C ALA A 139 14.65 -1.14 4.09
N LYS A 140 15.54 -1.61 3.22
CA LYS A 140 16.93 -1.14 3.15
C LYS A 140 17.02 0.35 2.85
N ALA A 141 16.23 0.84 1.90
CA ALA A 141 16.17 2.27 1.56
C ALA A 141 15.72 3.14 2.74
N ALA A 142 14.90 2.61 3.64
CA ALA A 142 14.45 3.26 4.87
C ALA A 142 15.36 3.01 6.09
N GLY A 143 16.48 2.29 5.93
CA GLY A 143 17.41 1.96 7.02
C GLY A 143 16.81 1.05 8.09
N ARG A 144 15.90 0.15 7.71
CA ARG A 144 15.19 -0.78 8.61
C ARG A 144 15.74 -2.19 8.60
#